data_AF-A0A6J1T0X1-F1
#
_entry.id   AF-A0A6J1T0X1-F1
#
_cell.length_a   1.000
_cell.length_b   1.000
_cell.length_c   1.000
_cell.angle_alpha   90.00
_cell.angle_beta   90.00
_cell.angle_gamma   90.00
#
_symmetry.space_group_name_H-M   'P 1'
#
loop_
_entity.id
_entity.type
_entity.pdbx_description
1 polymer ?
#
loop_
_entity_poly.entity_id
_entity_poly.type
_entity_poly.pdbx_seq_one_letter_code
_entity_poly.pdbx_strand_id
1 'polypeptide(L)'
;MASKLTLVFAAVVLACLGVAVAAPHDEQLNAYSYGCSSLSLEYLRQQIQICTKNVPGSRYFNPGWTCGVEVSSALRGGSSCSLERAPALLNRCLERYYLDGAASQRCLQGAIDNGSCC
;
A
#
# COMPACT_ATOMS: atom_id res chain seq x y z
N MET A 1 42.73 -44.71 -24.84
CA MET A 1 43.15 -43.32 -25.11
C MET A 1 41.96 -42.43 -24.79
N ALA A 2 42.01 -41.71 -23.67
CA ALA A 2 40.93 -40.84 -23.21
C ALA A 2 41.28 -39.40 -23.58
N SER A 3 40.49 -38.77 -24.45
CA SER A 3 40.62 -37.36 -24.82
C SER A 3 39.39 -36.60 -24.33
N LYS A 4 39.55 -35.95 -23.17
CA LYS A 4 39.25 -34.53 -22.89
C LYS A 4 38.08 -33.87 -23.65
N LEU A 5 37.06 -33.39 -22.95
CA LEU A 5 36.95 -32.01 -22.41
C LEU A 5 35.49 -31.69 -22.02
N THR A 6 35.39 -31.12 -20.82
CA THR A 6 34.27 -30.41 -20.18
C THR A 6 33.54 -29.42 -21.09
N LEU A 7 32.21 -29.25 -20.90
CA LEU A 7 31.62 -27.99 -20.40
C LEU A 7 30.13 -28.15 -20.05
N VAL A 8 29.78 -27.52 -18.94
CA VAL A 8 28.50 -27.41 -18.26
C VAL A 8 27.58 -26.43 -18.99
N PHE A 9 26.29 -26.75 -19.13
CA PHE A 9 25.22 -25.74 -19.06
C PHE A 9 23.95 -26.37 -18.47
N ALA A 10 23.55 -25.83 -17.31
CA ALA A 10 22.34 -26.15 -16.61
C ALA A 10 21.12 -25.57 -17.34
N ALA A 11 20.07 -26.37 -17.53
CA ALA A 11 18.75 -25.90 -17.92
C ALA A 11 17.72 -26.56 -17.00
N VAL A 12 17.22 -25.76 -16.05
CA VAL A 12 16.12 -26.09 -15.15
C VAL A 12 14.82 -25.90 -15.94
N VAL A 13 14.01 -26.94 -16.07
CA VAL A 13 12.60 -26.79 -16.51
C VAL A 13 11.70 -27.51 -15.52
N LEU A 14 10.85 -26.68 -14.90
CA LEU A 14 9.81 -26.99 -13.94
C LEU A 14 8.82 -28.02 -14.48
N ALA A 15 8.77 -29.17 -13.82
CA ALA A 15 7.64 -30.07 -13.90
C ALA A 15 7.55 -30.78 -12.56
N CYS A 16 6.55 -30.43 -11.74
CA CYS A 16 5.98 -31.35 -10.76
C CYS A 16 4.69 -30.79 -10.14
N LEU A 17 3.60 -31.48 -10.46
CA LEU A 17 2.53 -31.91 -9.55
C LEU A 17 1.41 -30.93 -9.23
N GLY A 18 0.22 -31.30 -9.68
CA GLY A 18 -1.03 -30.69 -9.26
C GLY A 18 -1.72 -31.43 -8.11
N VAL A 19 -2.89 -30.88 -7.83
CA VAL A 19 -4.09 -31.48 -7.23
C VAL A 19 -4.15 -31.64 -5.70
N ALA A 20 -5.29 -31.15 -5.18
CA ALA A 20 -5.91 -31.32 -3.86
C ALA A 20 -5.52 -30.23 -2.84
N VAL A 21 -6.43 -29.42 -2.27
CA VAL A 21 -7.80 -29.69 -1.80
C VAL A 21 -8.66 -28.43 -1.75
N ALA A 22 -9.97 -28.65 -1.85
CA ALA A 22 -11.08 -27.70 -1.97
C ALA A 22 -11.34 -26.81 -0.74
N ALA A 23 -11.84 -25.61 -1.02
CA ALA A 23 -13.11 -25.13 -0.46
C ALA A 23 -13.78 -24.20 -1.49
N PRO A 24 -15.00 -24.50 -1.96
CA PRO A 24 -15.80 -23.54 -2.70
C PRO A 24 -16.36 -22.55 -1.68
N HIS A 25 -16.10 -21.25 -1.86
CA HIS A 25 -16.93 -20.25 -1.21
C HIS A 25 -17.75 -19.58 -2.29
N ASP A 26 -19.01 -19.99 -2.31
CA ASP A 26 -20.09 -19.48 -3.13
C ASP A 26 -20.19 -17.96 -3.12
N GLU A 27 -20.63 -17.47 -4.27
CA GLU A 27 -21.50 -16.31 -4.46
C GLU A 27 -21.07 -14.97 -3.87
N GLN A 28 -20.45 -14.18 -4.76
CA GLN A 28 -21.02 -12.91 -5.22
C GLN A 28 -22.09 -12.27 -4.31
N LEU A 29 -21.68 -11.30 -3.49
CA LEU A 29 -22.55 -10.19 -3.11
C LEU A 29 -21.74 -8.88 -3.19
N ASN A 30 -21.94 -8.20 -4.32
CA ASN A 30 -21.54 -6.82 -4.63
C ASN A 30 -20.06 -6.55 -4.91
N ALA A 31 -19.57 -7.06 -6.05
CA ALA A 31 -18.32 -6.65 -6.70
C ALA A 31 -18.39 -5.24 -7.35
N TYR A 32 -19.03 -4.31 -6.65
CA TYR A 32 -18.87 -2.88 -6.87
C TYR A 32 -18.36 -2.28 -5.56
N SER A 33 -17.14 -2.68 -5.17
CA SER A 33 -16.39 -1.92 -4.17
C SER A 33 -15.89 -0.66 -4.85
N TYR A 34 -16.80 0.32 -4.99
CA TYR A 34 -16.42 1.69 -5.29
C TYR A 34 -15.59 2.20 -4.11
N GLY A 35 -14.28 2.36 -4.30
CA GLY A 35 -13.35 2.84 -3.28
C GLY A 35 -12.53 1.75 -2.59
N CYS A 36 -11.68 2.15 -1.65
CA CYS A 36 -10.78 1.24 -0.93
C CYS A 36 -11.47 0.44 0.17
N SER A 37 -11.06 -0.82 0.36
CA SER A 37 -11.54 -1.66 1.45
C SER A 37 -11.21 -1.04 2.82
N SER A 38 -12.06 -1.26 3.82
CA SER A 38 -11.85 -0.73 5.18
C SER A 38 -10.51 -1.14 5.78
N LEU A 39 -10.04 -2.36 5.49
CA LEU A 39 -8.76 -2.86 5.96
C LEU A 39 -7.58 -2.10 5.34
N SER A 40 -7.60 -1.90 4.02
CA SER A 40 -6.55 -1.12 3.33
C SER A 40 -6.50 0.33 3.83
N LEU A 41 -7.67 0.92 4.08
CA LEU A 41 -7.77 2.27 4.64
C LEU A 41 -7.23 2.36 6.07
N GLU A 42 -7.36 1.30 6.86
CA GLU A 42 -6.83 1.24 8.23
C GLU A 42 -5.31 1.16 8.22
N TYR A 43 -4.72 0.27 7.42
CA TYR A 43 -3.27 0.21 7.25
C TYR A 43 -2.70 1.51 6.69
N LEU A 44 -3.39 2.12 5.73
CA LEU A 44 -2.99 3.43 5.21
C LEU A 44 -2.95 4.50 6.31
N ARG A 45 -3.93 4.54 7.22
CA ARG A 45 -3.94 5.49 8.35
C ARG A 45 -2.76 5.26 9.28
N GLN A 46 -2.46 4.01 9.59
CA GLN A 46 -1.31 3.66 10.43
C GLN A 46 0.00 4.14 9.78
N GLN A 47 0.15 3.94 8.47
CA GLN A 47 1.33 4.44 7.77
C GLN A 47 1.41 5.95 7.68
N ILE A 48 0.28 6.64 7.53
CA ILE A 48 0.24 8.10 7.61
C ILE A 48 0.71 8.58 9.00
N GLN A 49 0.27 7.95 10.08
CA GLN A 49 0.74 8.29 11.44
C GLN A 49 2.26 8.10 11.57
N ILE A 50 2.80 7.00 11.05
CA ILE A 50 4.25 6.74 11.06
C ILE A 50 5.00 7.80 10.25
N CYS A 51 4.55 8.09 9.03
CA CYS A 51 5.21 9.04 8.13
C CYS A 51 5.12 10.49 8.59
N THR A 52 4.13 10.83 9.42
CA THR A 52 3.93 12.17 9.98
C THR A 52 4.42 12.31 11.42
N LYS A 53 5.07 11.29 12.01
CA LYS A 53 5.45 11.28 13.44
C LYS A 53 6.31 12.48 13.87
N ASN A 54 7.07 13.06 12.94
CA ASN A 54 7.97 14.19 13.18
C ASN A 54 7.36 15.53 12.73
N VAL A 55 6.14 15.53 12.20
CA VAL A 55 5.45 16.76 11.81
C VAL A 55 4.93 17.44 13.08
N PRO A 56 5.19 18.74 13.28
CA PRO A 56 4.72 19.46 14.46
C PRO A 56 3.19 19.36 14.63
N GLY A 57 2.77 18.90 15.80
CA GLY A 57 1.37 18.91 16.25
C GLY A 57 1.14 19.91 17.37
N SER A 58 -0.11 20.00 17.83
CA SER A 58 -0.49 20.75 19.02
C SER A 58 -1.38 19.90 19.92
N ARG A 59 -1.73 20.41 21.12
CA ARG A 59 -2.57 19.68 22.09
C ARG A 59 -3.89 19.16 21.50
N TYR A 60 -4.44 19.87 20.52
CA TYR A 60 -5.74 19.56 19.91
C TYR A 60 -5.63 19.20 18.43
N PHE A 61 -4.41 19.03 17.92
CA PHE A 61 -4.15 18.74 16.51
C PHE A 61 -3.01 17.74 16.36
N ASN A 62 -3.35 16.55 15.87
CA ASN A 62 -2.39 15.53 15.49
C ASN A 62 -2.38 15.42 13.95
N PRO A 63 -1.32 15.87 13.25
CA PRO A 63 -1.27 15.85 11.80
C PRO A 63 -1.53 14.47 11.20
N GLY A 64 -0.96 13.42 11.78
CA GLY A 64 -1.12 12.04 11.32
C GLY A 64 -2.55 11.52 11.44
N TRP A 65 -3.20 11.80 12.56
CA TRP A 65 -4.60 11.41 12.75
C TRP A 65 -5.53 12.23 11.85
N THR A 66 -5.41 13.56 11.86
CA THR A 66 -6.27 14.46 11.09
C THR A 66 -6.14 14.20 9.59
N CYS A 67 -4.91 14.20 9.06
CA CYS A 67 -4.70 13.92 7.65
C CYS A 67 -4.95 12.46 7.29
N GLY A 68 -4.74 11.51 8.21
CA GLY A 68 -5.09 10.10 8.01
C GLY A 68 -6.59 9.90 7.80
N VAL A 69 -7.42 10.55 8.62
CA VAL A 69 -8.89 10.53 8.47
C VAL A 69 -9.31 11.15 7.14
N GLU A 70 -8.72 12.27 6.76
CA GLU A 70 -9.09 12.94 5.51
C GLU A 70 -8.70 12.14 4.27
N VAL A 71 -7.44 11.70 4.19
CA VAL A 71 -6.94 10.90 3.05
C VAL A 71 -7.77 9.64 2.88
N SER A 72 -8.02 8.91 3.98
CA SER A 72 -8.83 7.69 3.94
C SER A 72 -10.30 7.96 3.54
N SER A 73 -10.88 9.08 3.96
CA SER A 73 -12.24 9.46 3.58
C SER A 73 -12.33 9.81 2.10
N ALA A 74 -11.35 10.55 1.56
CA ALA A 74 -11.26 10.87 0.15
C ALA A 74 -11.13 9.61 -0.72
N LEU A 75 -10.35 8.62 -0.28
CA LEU A 75 -10.17 7.35 -1.00
C LEU A 75 -11.36 6.40 -0.88
N ARG A 76 -12.09 6.46 0.24
CA ARG A 76 -13.35 5.73 0.42
C ARG A 76 -14.45 6.23 -0.52
N GLY A 77 -14.54 7.55 -0.72
CA GLY A 77 -15.55 8.17 -1.57
C GLY A 77 -15.24 8.13 -3.08
N GLY A 78 -14.10 7.57 -3.48
CA GLY A 78 -13.70 7.47 -4.88
C GLY A 78 -14.41 6.36 -5.64
N SER A 79 -14.49 6.49 -6.97
CA SER A 79 -15.04 5.45 -7.85
C SER A 79 -14.16 4.19 -7.95
N SER A 80 -12.89 4.29 -7.55
CA SER A 80 -11.91 3.21 -7.52
C SER A 80 -10.94 3.40 -6.36
N CYS A 81 -10.40 2.32 -5.81
CA CYS A 81 -9.30 2.40 -4.86
C CYS A 81 -7.98 2.72 -5.57
N SER A 82 -7.51 3.97 -5.46
CA SER A 82 -6.22 4.40 -6.00
C SER A 82 -5.34 4.90 -4.87
N LEU A 83 -4.66 3.96 -4.18
CA LEU A 83 -3.76 4.27 -3.07
C LEU A 83 -2.57 5.15 -3.50
N GLU A 84 -2.18 5.12 -4.78
CA GLU A 84 -1.18 6.01 -5.37
C GLU A 84 -1.51 7.50 -5.21
N ARG A 85 -2.79 7.86 -4.99
CA ARG A 85 -3.19 9.25 -4.73
C ARG A 85 -2.96 9.66 -3.27
N ALA A 86 -2.80 8.71 -2.35
CA ALA A 86 -2.68 8.98 -0.92
C ALA A 86 -1.51 9.91 -0.56
N PRO A 87 -0.30 9.78 -1.15
CA PRO A 87 0.81 10.69 -0.86
C PRO A 87 0.52 12.14 -1.23
N ALA A 88 -0.08 12.37 -2.41
CA ALA A 88 -0.47 13.72 -2.85
C ALA A 88 -1.58 14.31 -1.97
N LEU A 89 -2.56 13.49 -1.56
CA LEU A 89 -3.62 13.89 -0.64
C LEU A 89 -3.06 14.23 0.76
N LEU A 90 -2.08 13.45 1.25
CA LEU A 90 -1.40 13.72 2.51
C LEU A 90 -0.67 15.06 2.46
N ASN A 91 0.12 15.31 1.40
CA ASN A 91 0.85 16.56 1.25
C ASN A 91 -0.10 17.76 1.23
N ARG A 92 -1.18 17.68 0.44
CA ARG A 92 -2.20 18.74 0.38
C ARG A 92 -2.85 18.99 1.75
N CYS A 93 -3.12 17.93 2.52
CA CYS A 93 -3.68 18.09 3.86
C CYS A 93 -2.72 18.87 4.76
N LEU A 94 -1.44 18.49 4.79
CA LEU A 94 -0.41 19.15 5.59
C LEU A 94 -0.19 20.61 5.17
N GLU A 95 -0.18 20.90 3.87
CA GLU A 95 -0.05 22.27 3.33
C GLU A 95 -1.16 23.21 3.81
N ARG A 96 -2.41 22.73 3.92
CA ARG A 96 -3.51 23.55 4.46
C ARG A 96 -3.34 23.94 5.93
N TYR A 97 -2.47 23.24 6.65
CA TYR A 97 -2.07 23.56 8.02
C TYR A 97 -0.70 24.26 8.09
N TYR A 98 -0.17 24.73 6.96
CA TYR A 98 1.15 25.37 6.85
C TYR A 98 2.32 24.48 7.31
N LEU A 99 2.18 23.16 7.12
CA LEU A 99 3.19 22.17 7.46
C LEU A 99 3.90 21.67 6.21
N ASP A 100 5.23 21.48 6.27
CA ASP A 100 5.99 20.83 5.21
C ASP A 100 5.61 19.34 5.12
N GLY A 101 4.98 18.96 4.01
CA GLY A 101 4.54 17.59 3.75
C GLY A 101 5.51 16.78 2.90
N ALA A 102 6.59 17.34 2.36
CA ALA A 102 7.40 16.68 1.34
C ALA A 102 8.07 15.39 1.86
N ALA A 103 8.57 15.40 3.10
CA ALA A 103 9.15 14.22 3.73
C ALA A 103 8.10 13.14 4.02
N SER A 104 6.93 13.55 4.56
CA SER A 104 5.81 12.66 4.87
C SER A 104 5.22 12.03 3.60
N GLN A 105 5.12 12.80 2.52
CA GLN A 105 4.69 12.32 1.20
C GLN A 105 5.65 11.26 0.66
N ARG A 106 6.96 11.54 0.67
CA ARG A 106 7.98 10.58 0.19
C ARG A 106 7.99 9.30 1.03
N CYS A 107 7.86 9.42 2.35
CA CYS A 107 7.71 8.26 3.24
C CYS A 107 6.50 7.41 2.86
N LEU A 108 5.33 8.04 2.66
CA LEU A 108 4.11 7.30 2.35
C LEU A 108 4.16 6.67 0.96
N GLN A 109 4.73 7.37 -0.03
CA GLN A 109 4.97 6.81 -1.36
C GLN A 109 5.84 5.55 -1.27
N GLY A 110 6.96 5.61 -0.55
CA GLY A 110 7.82 4.44 -0.35
C GLY A 110 7.12 3.30 0.39
N ALA A 111 6.21 3.59 1.33
CA ALA A 111 5.44 2.55 2.01
C ALA A 111 4.43 1.86 1.07
N ILE A 112 3.84 2.59 0.13
CA ILE A 112 2.95 2.05 -0.90
C ILE A 112 3.73 1.22 -1.91
N ASP A 113 4.84 1.76 -2.42
CA ASP A 113 5.67 1.09 -3.43
C ASP A 113 6.21 -0.26 -2.95
N ASN A 114 6.44 -0.38 -1.62
CA ASN A 114 6.95 -1.60 -0.98
C ASN A 114 5.85 -2.52 -0.42
N GLY A 115 4.56 -2.22 -0.64
CA GLY A 115 3.44 -3.02 -0.12
C GLY A 115 3.34 -3.06 1.42
N SER A 116 3.88 -2.05 2.10
CA SER A 116 3.86 -1.97 3.57
C SER A 116 2.59 -1.29 4.12
N CYS A 117 1.75 -0.77 3.23
CA CYS A 117 0.51 -0.05 3.56
C CYS A 117 -0.75 -0.88 3.28
N CYS A 118 -0.55 -2.01 2.58
CA CYS A 118 -1.45 -2.58 1.62
C CYS A 118 -0.66 -3.66 0.85
#